data_AF-A0A6G9YBU4-F1
#
_entry.id   AF-A0A6G9YBU4-F1
#
_cell.length_a   1.000
_cell.length_b   1.000
_cell.length_c   1.000
_cell.angle_alpha   90.00
_cell.angle_beta   90.00
_cell.angle_gamma   90.00
#
_symmetry.space_group_name_H-M   'P 1'
#
loop_
_entity.id
_entity.type
_entity.pdbx_description
1 polymer ?
#
loop_
_entity_poly.entity_id
_entity_poly.type
_entity_poly.pdbx_seq_one_letter_code
_entity_poly.pdbx_strand_id
1 'polypeptide(L)'
;MVFDELRERHGRDAVVMRPIGGGVSAELPAPADPLQGLVIADQVMREARRRSVEYVRRARAEGRSWREIAQNSGLTSAEDSESAAFERFATTPQNFGDLYLSWRCTSCDALVADYGPFSANPGDNEQGHKDSCVRHQAEIRAFEEGQERADTESWQADEMRVAADPEADQRNWRCEQ
;
A
#
# COMPACT_ATOMS: atom_id res chain seq x y z
N MET A 1 -8.66 -24.33 -6.10
CA MET A 1 -8.40 -24.09 -4.66
C MET A 1 -9.61 -24.41 -3.80
N VAL A 2 -10.71 -23.64 -3.80
CA VAL A 2 -11.90 -23.93 -2.94
C VAL A 2 -12.52 -25.29 -3.25
N PHE A 3 -12.72 -25.62 -4.52
CA PHE A 3 -13.28 -26.92 -4.93
C PHE A 3 -12.31 -28.09 -4.71
N ASP A 4 -11.01 -27.84 -4.70
CA ASP A 4 -10.03 -28.89 -4.41
C ASP A 4 -10.06 -29.22 -2.92
N GLU A 5 -10.08 -28.20 -2.07
CA GLU A 5 -10.21 -28.33 -0.61
C GLU A 5 -11.54 -28.98 -0.18
N LEU A 6 -12.65 -28.63 -0.84
CA LEU A 6 -13.94 -29.28 -0.62
C LEU A 6 -13.89 -30.77 -0.92
N ARG A 7 -13.26 -31.16 -2.04
CA ARG A 7 -13.12 -32.58 -2.41
C ARG A 7 -12.19 -33.32 -1.47
N GLU A 8 -11.13 -32.68 -1.01
CA GLU A 8 -10.18 -33.25 -0.06
C GLU A 8 -10.84 -33.55 1.29
N ARG A 9 -11.68 -32.64 1.81
CA ARG A 9 -12.29 -32.79 3.14
C ARG A 9 -13.62 -33.54 3.16
N HIS A 10 -14.42 -33.42 2.10
CA HIS A 10 -15.80 -33.93 2.07
C HIS A 10 -16.03 -34.98 0.97
N GLY A 11 -14.96 -35.39 0.27
CA GLY A 11 -15.01 -36.40 -0.78
C GLY A 11 -15.35 -35.83 -2.16
N ARG A 12 -15.19 -36.67 -3.20
CA ARG A 12 -15.32 -36.24 -4.60
C ARG A 12 -16.68 -35.65 -4.94
N ASP A 13 -17.74 -36.17 -4.33
CA ASP A 13 -19.13 -35.76 -4.57
C ASP A 13 -19.51 -34.45 -3.86
N ALA A 14 -18.59 -33.86 -3.08
CA ALA A 14 -18.79 -32.55 -2.45
C ALA A 14 -18.86 -31.39 -3.46
N VAL A 15 -18.49 -31.64 -4.73
CA VAL A 15 -18.64 -30.71 -5.84
C VAL A 15 -19.46 -31.38 -6.93
N VAL A 16 -20.61 -30.78 -7.25
CA VAL A 16 -21.55 -31.25 -8.27
C VAL A 16 -21.66 -30.22 -9.40
N MET A 17 -22.08 -30.65 -10.58
CA MET A 17 -22.46 -29.73 -11.65
C MET A 17 -23.86 -29.19 -11.37
N ARG A 18 -24.04 -27.86 -11.43
CA ARG A 18 -25.35 -27.21 -11.31
C ARG A 18 -25.57 -26.23 -12.45
N PRO A 19 -26.82 -26.07 -12.94
CA PRO A 19 -27.15 -25.01 -13.89
C PRO A 19 -26.84 -23.63 -13.33
N ILE A 20 -26.35 -22.73 -14.19
CA ILE A 20 -25.98 -21.35 -13.81
C ILE A 20 -27.22 -20.52 -13.42
N GLY A 21 -28.39 -20.81 -14.00
CA GLY A 21 -29.65 -20.11 -13.75
C GLY A 21 -30.69 -20.38 -14.84
N GLY A 22 -31.94 -19.97 -14.58
CA GLY A 22 -33.13 -20.30 -15.37
C GLY A 22 -32.99 -20.10 -16.88
N GLY A 23 -33.10 -21.20 -17.63
CA GLY A 23 -33.14 -21.21 -19.09
C GLY A 23 -31.79 -21.41 -19.79
N VAL A 24 -30.67 -21.45 -19.05
CA VAL A 24 -29.34 -21.69 -19.62
C VAL A 24 -28.94 -23.15 -19.38
N SER A 25 -28.56 -23.86 -20.45
CA SER A 25 -28.10 -25.27 -20.38
C SER A 25 -26.67 -25.43 -19.86
N ALA A 26 -25.96 -24.33 -19.63
CA ALA A 26 -24.61 -24.36 -19.10
C ALA A 26 -24.63 -24.71 -17.61
N GLU A 27 -23.77 -25.65 -17.24
CA GLU A 27 -23.55 -26.08 -15.86
C GLU A 27 -22.16 -25.62 -15.38
N LEU A 28 -22.06 -25.28 -14.09
CA LEU A 28 -20.79 -25.00 -13.43
C LEU A 28 -20.61 -25.90 -12.20
N PRO A 29 -19.35 -26.23 -11.84
CA PRO A 29 -19.06 -26.86 -10.57
C PRO A 29 -19.54 -25.99 -9.41
N ALA A 30 -20.27 -26.59 -8.47
CA ALA A 30 -20.77 -25.94 -7.27
C ALA A 30 -20.68 -26.89 -6.07
N PRO A 31 -20.60 -26.38 -4.83
CA PRO A 31 -20.66 -27.21 -3.64
C PRO A 31 -21.99 -27.99 -3.59
N ALA A 32 -21.92 -29.29 -3.29
CA ALA A 32 -23.11 -30.10 -3.06
C ALA A 32 -23.91 -29.56 -1.86
N ASP A 33 -23.20 -29.19 -0.79
CA ASP A 33 -23.69 -28.42 0.34
C ASP A 33 -23.15 -26.98 0.27
N PRO A 34 -24.00 -25.96 0.00
CA PRO A 34 -23.59 -24.57 -0.03
C PRO A 34 -22.93 -24.07 1.26
N LEU A 35 -23.31 -24.60 2.44
CA LEU A 35 -22.75 -24.17 3.71
C LEU A 35 -21.32 -24.69 3.90
N GLN A 36 -21.04 -25.92 3.48
CA GLN A 36 -19.66 -26.44 3.42
C GLN A 36 -18.81 -25.58 2.48
N GLY A 37 -19.37 -25.22 1.31
CA GLY A 37 -18.73 -24.31 0.37
C GLY A 37 -18.37 -22.96 0.98
N LEU A 38 -19.29 -22.35 1.72
CA LEU A 38 -19.08 -21.08 2.40
C LEU A 38 -17.95 -21.17 3.44
N VAL A 39 -17.94 -22.21 4.29
CA VAL A 39 -16.91 -22.38 5.32
C VAL A 39 -15.52 -22.51 4.70
N ILE A 40 -15.38 -23.33 3.65
CA ILE A 40 -14.10 -23.51 2.97
C ILE A 40 -13.66 -22.21 2.27
N ALA A 41 -14.58 -21.51 1.61
CA ALA A 41 -14.28 -20.22 0.98
C ALA A 41 -13.79 -19.19 2.01
N ASP A 42 -14.44 -19.06 3.16
CA ASP A 42 -14.01 -18.16 4.25
C ASP A 42 -12.61 -18.50 4.76
N GLN A 43 -12.31 -19.78 4.95
CA GLN A 43 -10.99 -20.23 5.38
C GLN A 43 -9.90 -19.88 4.35
N VAL A 44 -10.15 -20.15 3.07
CA VAL A 44 -9.22 -19.79 1.99
C VAL A 44 -9.01 -18.28 1.94
N MET A 45 -10.07 -17.47 2.09
CA MET A 45 -9.95 -16.02 2.11
C MET A 45 -9.11 -15.52 3.30
N ARG A 46 -9.31 -16.07 4.50
CA ARG A 46 -8.53 -15.69 5.70
C ARG A 46 -7.06 -16.04 5.55
N GLU A 47 -6.74 -17.24 5.06
CA GLU A 47 -5.35 -17.65 4.84
C GLU A 47 -4.69 -16.83 3.74
N ALA A 48 -5.39 -16.58 2.62
CA ALA A 48 -4.90 -15.70 1.57
C ALA A 48 -4.60 -14.29 2.12
N ARG A 49 -5.52 -13.70 2.90
CA ARG A 49 -5.32 -12.40 3.55
C ARG A 49 -4.09 -12.41 4.46
N ARG A 50 -3.93 -13.44 5.29
CA ARG A 50 -2.77 -13.59 6.19
C ARG A 50 -1.46 -13.62 5.41
N ARG A 51 -1.40 -14.40 4.31
CA ARG A 51 -0.22 -14.48 3.44
C ARG A 51 0.07 -13.17 2.72
N SER A 52 -0.96 -12.48 2.23
CA SER A 52 -0.78 -11.17 1.59
C SER A 52 -0.14 -10.16 2.54
N VAL A 53 -0.61 -10.07 3.79
CA VAL A 53 0.00 -9.19 4.81
C VAL A 53 1.44 -9.61 5.10
N GLU A 54 1.73 -10.91 5.17
CA GLU A 54 3.10 -11.41 5.37
C GLU A 54 4.03 -11.00 4.21
N TYR A 55 3.58 -11.12 2.96
CA TYR A 55 4.37 -10.67 1.81
C TYR A 55 4.57 -9.17 1.78
N VAL A 56 3.57 -8.38 2.16
CA VAL A 56 3.71 -6.92 2.28
C VAL A 56 4.73 -6.57 3.36
N ARG A 57 4.70 -7.23 4.53
CA ARG A 57 5.73 -7.04 5.57
C ARG A 57 7.13 -7.36 5.06
N ARG A 58 7.31 -8.44 4.31
CA ARG A 58 8.60 -8.79 3.70
C ARG A 58 9.04 -7.77 2.66
N ALA A 59 8.13 -7.33 1.79
CA ALA A 59 8.40 -6.30 0.79
C ALA A 59 8.84 -4.98 1.45
N ARG A 60 8.15 -4.53 2.51
CA ARG A 60 8.56 -3.36 3.30
C ARG A 60 9.92 -3.58 3.97
N ALA A 61 10.14 -4.77 4.54
CA ALA A 61 11.43 -5.14 5.14
C ALA A 61 12.61 -5.09 4.16
N GLU A 62 12.35 -5.34 2.86
CA GLU A 62 13.31 -5.23 1.75
C GLU A 62 13.38 -3.82 1.14
N GLY A 63 12.62 -2.85 1.67
CA GLY A 63 12.63 -1.46 1.22
C GLY A 63 11.73 -1.15 0.02
N ARG A 64 10.76 -2.01 -0.31
CA ARG A 64 9.77 -1.73 -1.37
C ARG A 64 8.77 -0.68 -0.91
N SER A 65 8.48 0.32 -1.74
CA SER A 65 7.57 1.43 -1.43
C SER A 65 6.08 1.03 -1.42
N TRP A 66 5.24 1.85 -0.79
CA TRP A 66 3.78 1.67 -0.84
C TRP A 66 3.23 1.76 -2.27
N ARG A 67 3.83 2.61 -3.12
CA ARG A 67 3.56 2.66 -4.55
C ARG A 67 3.76 1.33 -5.27
N GLU A 68 4.90 0.67 -5.04
CA GLU A 68 5.16 -0.63 -5.66
C GLU A 68 4.19 -1.71 -5.15
N ILE A 69 3.82 -1.66 -3.86
CA ILE A 69 2.82 -2.56 -3.30
C ILE A 69 1.45 -2.31 -3.93
N ALA A 70 1.04 -1.05 -4.11
CA ALA A 70 -0.20 -0.68 -4.77
C ALA A 70 -0.27 -1.20 -6.21
N GLN A 71 0.83 -1.04 -6.96
CA GLN A 71 0.98 -1.53 -8.33
C GLN A 71 0.78 -3.05 -8.43
N ASN A 72 1.37 -3.80 -7.49
CA ASN A 72 1.32 -5.26 -7.51
C ASN A 72 0.08 -5.85 -6.83
N SER A 73 -0.75 -5.03 -6.18
CA SER A 73 -1.99 -5.46 -5.53
C SER A 73 -3.27 -5.06 -6.28
N GLY A 74 -3.13 -4.46 -7.47
CA GLY A 74 -4.23 -4.04 -8.33
C GLY A 74 -4.95 -2.78 -7.85
N LEU A 75 -4.27 -1.92 -7.08
CA LEU A 75 -4.82 -0.68 -6.52
C LEU A 75 -4.42 0.57 -7.33
N THR A 76 -3.87 0.40 -8.54
CA THR A 76 -3.34 1.48 -9.38
C THR A 76 -4.36 2.50 -9.85
N SER A 77 -5.65 2.16 -9.85
CA SER A 77 -6.73 3.04 -10.28
C SER A 77 -7.24 3.97 -9.18
N ALA A 78 -6.76 3.81 -7.94
CA ALA A 78 -7.13 4.71 -6.85
C ALA A 78 -6.37 6.04 -6.98
N GLU A 79 -7.07 7.14 -6.70
CA GLU A 79 -6.50 8.50 -6.72
C GLU A 79 -5.27 8.61 -5.82
N ASP A 80 -5.34 7.99 -4.63
CA ASP A 80 -4.21 7.76 -3.74
C ASP A 80 -3.97 6.25 -3.56
N SER A 81 -3.32 5.65 -4.56
CA SER A 81 -3.03 4.22 -4.58
C SER A 81 -2.11 3.76 -3.44
N GLU A 82 -1.26 4.65 -2.92
CA GLU A 82 -0.30 4.34 -1.85
C GLU A 82 -1.00 4.24 -0.50
N SER A 83 -1.82 5.23 -0.17
CA SER A 83 -2.67 5.20 1.03
C SER A 83 -3.66 4.05 0.98
N ALA A 84 -4.28 3.79 -0.19
CA ALA A 84 -5.18 2.64 -0.35
C ALA A 84 -4.47 1.30 -0.12
N ALA A 85 -3.21 1.18 -0.55
CA ALA A 85 -2.40 -0.01 -0.27
C ALA A 85 -2.08 -0.12 1.22
N PHE A 86 -1.71 0.97 1.87
CA PHE A 86 -1.47 1.00 3.31
C PHE A 86 -2.73 0.56 4.08
N GLU A 87 -3.87 1.21 3.86
CA GLU A 87 -5.13 0.91 4.55
C GLU A 87 -5.59 -0.53 4.35
N ARG A 88 -5.32 -1.12 3.18
CA ARG A 88 -5.66 -2.52 2.90
C ARG A 88 -4.90 -3.52 3.77
N PHE A 89 -3.63 -3.22 4.09
CA PHE A 89 -2.72 -4.17 4.73
C PHE A 89 -2.34 -3.81 6.17
N ALA A 90 -2.51 -2.55 6.56
CA ALA A 90 -2.33 -2.09 7.92
C ALA A 90 -3.34 -2.77 8.85
N THR A 91 -2.94 -2.94 10.10
CA THR A 91 -3.80 -3.50 11.13
C THR A 91 -4.35 -2.37 11.98
N THR A 92 -5.65 -2.40 12.23
CA THR A 92 -6.26 -1.54 13.26
C THR A 92 -5.97 -2.15 14.64
N PRO A 93 -5.31 -1.42 15.56
CA PRO A 93 -5.22 -1.88 16.94
C PRO A 93 -6.63 -2.01 17.53
N GLN A 94 -6.82 -2.97 18.45
CA GLN A 94 -8.15 -3.23 19.02
C GLN A 94 -8.71 -2.06 19.87
N ASN A 95 -7.89 -1.06 20.19
CA ASN A 95 -8.25 0.10 21.01
C ASN A 95 -7.78 1.39 20.33
N PHE A 96 -8.65 2.08 19.56
CA PHE A 96 -8.59 3.47 19.08
C PHE A 96 -7.22 4.07 18.64
N GLY A 97 -6.20 3.26 18.38
CA GLY A 97 -4.90 3.70 17.95
C GLY A 97 -4.83 3.84 16.44
N ASP A 98 -3.81 4.54 15.98
CA ASP A 98 -3.56 4.74 14.56
C ASP A 98 -3.34 3.40 13.84
N LEU A 99 -3.76 3.35 12.58
CA LEU A 99 -3.42 2.25 11.68
C LEU A 99 -1.90 2.17 11.57
N TYR A 100 -1.36 0.96 11.68
CA TYR A 100 0.06 0.73 11.41
C TYR A 100 0.31 -0.67 10.85
N LEU A 101 1.45 -0.83 10.19
CA LEU A 101 2.01 -2.11 9.81
C LEU A 101 3.36 -2.29 10.52
N SER A 102 3.52 -3.40 11.24
CA SER A 102 4.82 -3.75 11.83
C SER A 102 5.54 -4.84 11.05
N TRP A 103 6.87 -4.71 10.97
CA TRP A 103 7.79 -5.63 10.30
C TRP A 103 9.21 -5.51 10.88
N ARG A 104 10.07 -6.51 10.63
CA ARG A 104 11.48 -6.46 11.03
C ARG A 104 12.33 -5.98 9.86
N CYS A 105 13.12 -4.94 10.06
CA CYS A 105 13.95 -4.40 9.00
C CYS A 105 15.12 -5.34 8.65
N THR A 106 15.31 -5.65 7.37
CA THR A 106 16.42 -6.51 6.93
C THR A 106 17.80 -5.85 7.09
N SER A 107 17.86 -4.51 7.16
CA SER A 107 19.11 -3.75 7.29
C SER A 107 19.58 -3.59 8.74
N CYS A 108 18.66 -3.36 9.69
CA CYS A 108 19.02 -3.08 11.09
C CYS A 108 18.46 -4.08 12.12
N ASP A 109 17.63 -5.04 11.68
CA ASP A 109 16.90 -6.06 12.47
C ASP A 109 15.97 -5.51 13.58
N ALA A 110 15.73 -4.19 13.57
CA ALA A 110 14.79 -3.57 14.49
C ALA A 110 13.34 -3.86 14.08
N LEU A 111 12.44 -3.89 15.07
CA LEU A 111 11.00 -3.93 14.84
C LEU A 111 10.52 -2.52 14.48
N VAL A 112 10.06 -2.37 13.25
CA VAL A 112 9.58 -1.10 12.68
C VAL A 112 8.07 -1.05 12.80
N ALA A 113 7.53 0.14 13.12
CA ALA A 113 6.14 0.49 12.97
C ALA A 113 6.01 1.52 11.83
N ASP A 114 5.30 1.15 10.77
CA ASP A 114 5.02 1.97 9.58
C ASP A 114 3.59 2.51 9.68
N TYR A 115 3.43 3.83 9.67
CA TYR A 115 2.16 4.54 9.79
C TYR A 115 1.58 4.97 8.44
N GLY A 116 2.19 4.52 7.34
CA GLY A 116 1.71 4.77 5.99
C GLY A 116 2.32 6.00 5.33
N PRO A 117 1.97 6.27 4.07
CA PRO A 117 2.55 7.33 3.27
C PRO A 117 1.88 8.70 3.49
N PHE A 118 1.57 9.05 4.74
CA PHE A 118 0.78 10.25 5.05
C PHE A 118 1.63 11.50 5.34
N SER A 119 2.90 11.34 5.74
CA SER A 119 3.88 12.43 5.76
C SER A 119 4.73 12.42 4.50
N ALA A 120 5.10 13.61 4.04
CA ALA A 120 6.08 13.76 2.96
C ALA A 120 7.45 13.21 3.37
N ASN A 121 7.86 13.39 4.64
CA ASN A 121 9.15 12.94 5.14
C ASN A 121 9.10 11.45 5.53
N PRO A 122 9.90 10.56 4.89
CA PRO A 122 9.96 9.14 5.24
C PRO A 122 10.30 8.86 6.71
N GLY A 123 11.04 9.76 7.37
CA GLY A 123 11.39 9.65 8.79
C GLY A 123 10.18 9.78 9.74
N ASP A 124 9.11 10.42 9.31
CA ASP A 124 7.88 10.56 10.11
C ASP A 124 6.93 9.37 9.91
N ASN A 125 7.08 8.65 8.78
CA ASN A 125 6.21 7.54 8.40
C ASN A 125 6.61 6.22 9.07
N GLU A 126 7.89 6.04 9.41
CA GLU A 126 8.41 4.81 9.99
C GLU A 126 9.14 5.07 11.32
N GLN A 127 8.77 4.34 12.37
CA GLN A 127 9.41 4.42 13.69
C GLN A 127 10.08 3.09 14.08
N GLY A 128 11.10 3.16 14.93
CA GLY A 128 11.75 1.98 15.53
C GLY A 128 13.02 1.51 14.82
N HIS A 129 13.48 2.18 13.77
CA HIS A 129 14.82 1.94 13.21
C HIS A 129 15.91 2.27 14.21
N LYS A 130 17.08 1.62 14.06
CA LYS A 130 18.32 2.10 14.68
C LYS A 130 18.80 3.33 13.91
N ASP A 131 19.43 4.28 14.60
CA ASP A 131 20.01 5.48 13.98
C ASP A 131 20.98 5.15 12.83
N SER A 132 21.67 4.01 12.95
CA SER A 132 22.63 3.49 11.96
C SER A 132 21.97 2.66 10.84
N CYS A 133 20.64 2.67 10.69
CA CYS A 133 19.94 1.88 9.68
C CYS A 133 20.23 2.43 8.27
N VAL A 134 21.06 1.73 7.50
CA VAL A 134 21.48 2.17 6.16
C VAL A 134 20.29 2.36 5.22
N ARG A 135 19.31 1.45 5.23
CA ARG A 135 18.12 1.56 4.38
C ARG A 135 17.30 2.81 4.70
N HIS A 136 17.00 3.04 5.99
CA HIS A 136 16.17 4.17 6.40
C HIS A 136 16.87 5.52 6.19
N GLN A 137 18.16 5.60 6.50
CA GLN A 137 18.97 6.79 6.23
C GLN A 137 19.06 7.09 4.73
N ALA A 138 19.09 6.07 3.86
CA ALA A 138 19.06 6.28 2.42
C ALA A 138 17.71 6.85 1.93
N GLU A 139 16.58 6.40 2.49
CA GLU A 139 15.25 6.95 2.18
C GLU A 139 15.12 8.42 2.62
N ILE A 140 15.56 8.75 3.84
CA ILE A 140 15.57 10.13 4.35
C ILE A 140 16.44 11.03 3.46
N ARG A 141 17.67 10.60 3.15
CA ARG A 141 18.56 11.38 2.28
C ARG A 141 17.99 11.60 0.89
N ALA A 142 17.40 10.56 0.28
CA ALA A 142 16.77 10.70 -1.03
C ALA A 142 15.60 11.70 -1.02
N PHE A 143 14.87 11.78 0.10
CA PHE A 143 13.85 12.80 0.29
C PHE A 143 14.45 14.20 0.42
N GLU A 144 15.48 14.38 1.26
CA GLU A 144 16.20 15.66 1.44
C GLU A 144 16.78 16.17 0.11
N GLU A 145 17.49 15.32 -0.64
CA GLU A 145 18.02 15.66 -1.98
C GLU A 145 16.90 16.04 -2.96
N GLY A 146 15.73 15.40 -2.83
CA GLY A 146 14.53 15.74 -3.60
C GLY A 146 13.98 17.13 -3.26
N GLN A 147 13.96 17.50 -1.98
CA GLN A 147 13.53 18.82 -1.52
C GLN A 147 14.50 19.91 -1.98
N GLU A 148 15.81 19.71 -1.79
CA GLU A 148 16.84 20.66 -2.24
C GLU A 148 16.74 20.96 -3.74
N ARG A 149 16.48 19.92 -4.54
CA ARG A 149 16.28 20.06 -5.99
C ARG A 149 15.01 20.87 -6.31
N ALA A 150 13.90 20.56 -5.65
CA ALA A 150 12.64 21.28 -5.86
C ALA A 150 12.76 22.76 -5.46
N ASP A 151 13.42 23.04 -4.34
CA ASP A 151 13.70 24.40 -3.90
C ASP A 151 14.55 25.14 -4.94
N THR A 152 15.64 24.52 -5.40
CA THR A 152 16.53 25.09 -6.44
C THR A 152 15.76 25.40 -7.73
N GLU A 153 14.92 24.48 -8.19
CA GLU A 153 14.06 24.66 -9.37
C GLU A 153 13.07 25.82 -9.17
N SER A 154 12.50 25.96 -7.95
CA SER A 154 11.61 27.09 -7.60
C SER A 154 12.34 28.43 -7.65
N TRP A 155 13.53 28.53 -7.05
CA TRP A 155 14.33 29.75 -7.06
C TRP A 155 14.70 30.17 -8.49
N GLN A 156 15.10 29.22 -9.34
CA GLN A 156 15.43 29.49 -10.74
C GLN A 156 14.21 29.94 -11.55
N ALA A 157 13.04 29.33 -11.31
CA ALA A 157 11.81 29.71 -11.98
C ALA A 157 11.39 31.14 -11.60
N ASP A 158 11.51 31.51 -10.33
CA ASP A 158 11.23 32.88 -9.87
C ASP A 158 12.25 33.89 -10.42
N GLU A 159 13.54 33.57 -10.43
CA GLU A 159 14.58 34.43 -11.01
C GLU A 159 14.32 34.66 -12.52
N MET A 160 13.97 33.61 -13.26
CA MET A 160 13.58 33.74 -14.67
C MET A 160 12.31 34.57 -14.87
N ARG A 161 11.32 34.46 -13.96
CA ARG A 161 10.10 35.26 -14.00
C ARG A 161 10.39 36.74 -13.80
N VAL A 162 11.24 37.08 -12.83
CA VAL A 162 11.68 38.45 -12.56
C VAL A 162 12.50 39.01 -13.74
N ALA A 163 13.37 38.19 -14.35
CA ALA A 163 14.13 38.58 -15.53
C ALA A 163 13.25 38.80 -16.78
N ALA A 164 12.12 38.09 -16.90
CA ALA A 164 11.19 38.19 -18.02
C ALA A 164 10.24 39.40 -17.94
N ASP A 165 9.90 39.89 -16.75
CA ASP A 165 9.13 41.13 -16.54
C ASP A 165 9.69 41.95 -15.35
N PRO A 166 10.80 42.69 -15.57
CA PRO A 166 11.44 43.49 -14.52
C PRO A 166 10.59 44.70 -14.05
N GLU A 167 9.51 45.05 -14.76
CA GLU A 167 8.59 46.14 -14.40
C GLU A 167 7.38 45.67 -13.57
N ALA A 168 7.09 44.37 -13.50
CA ALA A 168 6.04 43.82 -12.64
C ALA A 168 6.36 43.99 -11.15
N ASP A 169 7.62 43.81 -10.76
CA ASP A 169 8.05 43.89 -9.35
C ASP A 169 8.07 45.34 -8.84
N GLN A 170 8.42 46.30 -9.71
CA GLN A 170 8.36 47.73 -9.39
C GLN A 170 6.93 48.29 -9.27
N ARG A 171 5.94 47.64 -9.92
CA ARG A 171 4.52 48.03 -9.82
C ARG A 171 3.89 47.57 -8.51
N ASN A 172 4.26 46.40 -7.97
CA ASN A 172 3.77 45.94 -6.66
C ASN A 172 4.27 46.83 -5.51
N TRP A 173 5.55 47.23 -5.53
CA TRP A 173 6.13 48.08 -4.47
C TRP A 173 5.56 49.51 -4.42
N ARG A 174 5.00 50.00 -5.53
CA ARG A 174 4.39 51.35 -5.62
C ARG A 174 2.92 51.41 -5.23
N CYS A 175 2.25 50.28 -5.00
CA CYS A 175 0.84 50.23 -4.59
C CYS A 175 0.66 50.14 -3.06
N GLU A 176 1.74 49.91 -2.30
CA GLU A 176 1.72 49.78 -0.83
C GLU A 176 2.20 51.04 -0.08
N GLN A 177 2.44 52.16 -0.79
CA GLN A 177 2.73 53.49 -0.21
C GLN A 177 1.63 54.50 -0.57
#